data_AF-A0A075AV23-F1
#
_entry.id   AF-A0A075AV23-F1
#
_cell.length_a   1.000
_cell.length_b   1.000
_cell.length_c   1.000
_cell.angle_alpha   90.00
_cell.angle_beta   90.00
_cell.angle_gamma   90.00
#
_symmetry.space_group_name_H-M   'P 1'
#
loop_
_entity.id
_entity.type
_entity.pdbx_description
1 polymer ?
#
loop_
_entity_poly.entity_id
_entity_poly.type
_entity_poly.pdbx_seq_one_letter_code
_entity_poly.pdbx_strand_id
1 'polypeptide(L)' 'MIEVVCNDRLGKKIRVKCNSDDTIGDLKKLIAAQTGTRPEKIVLKKWYNTFKDHITLEDYEIQDGMNLELYYQ' A
#
# COMPACT_ATOMS: atom_id res chain seq x y z
N MET A 1 12.01 8.99 1.92
CA MET A 1 10.64 9.35 1.48
C MET A 1 10.47 8.89 0.06
N ILE A 2 9.54 7.96 -0.16
CA ILE A 2 9.21 7.33 -1.42
C ILE A 2 7.73 7.59 -1.74
N GLU A 3 7.38 7.57 -3.02
CA GLU A 3 6.02 7.65 -3.51
C GLU A 3 5.57 6.29 -4.06
N VAL A 4 4.56 5.69 -3.43
CA VAL A 4 4.00 4.40 -3.86
C VAL A 4 2.67 4.64 -4.54
N VAL A 5 2.44 3.94 -5.66
CA VAL A 5 1.19 4.03 -6.42
C VAL A 5 0.34 2.80 -6.13
N CYS A 6 -0.84 2.99 -5.55
CA CYS A 6 -1.81 1.92 -5.32
C CYS A 6 -2.93 1.99 -6.35
N ASN A 7 -3.14 0.89 -7.09
CA ASN A 7 -4.16 0.78 -8.12
C ASN A 7 -5.28 -0.14 -7.65
N ASP A 8 -6.50 0.39 -7.63
CA ASP A 8 -7.72 -0.35 -7.34
C ASP A 8 -8.21 -1.13 -8.58
N ARG A 9 -8.98 -2.20 -8.38
CA ARG A 9 -9.66 -2.94 -9.48
C ARG A 9 -10.57 -2.07 -10.32
N LEU A 10 -11.14 -1.03 -9.71
CA LEU A 10 -12.01 -0.06 -10.41
C LEU A 10 -11.21 1.01 -11.19
N GLY A 11 -9.88 0.89 -11.25
CA GLY A 11 -9.02 1.83 -11.98
C GLY A 11 -8.66 3.10 -11.21
N LYS A 12 -9.06 3.22 -9.94
CA LYS A 12 -8.66 4.33 -9.07
C LYS A 12 -7.17 4.22 -8.75
N LYS A 13 -6.40 5.26 -9.07
CA LYS A 13 -4.96 5.36 -8.76
C LYS A 13 -4.77 6.31 -7.59
N ILE A 14 -4.09 5.84 -6.56
CA ILE A 14 -3.80 6.59 -5.34
C ILE A 14 -2.29 6.67 -5.21
N ARG A 15 -1.77 7.86 -4.97
CA ARG A 15 -0.33 8.08 -4.76
C ARG A 15 -0.12 8.46 -3.31
N VAL A 16 0.67 7.67 -2.61
CA VAL A 16 0.92 7.86 -1.18
C VAL A 16 2.41 8.08 -0.98
N LYS A 17 2.73 9.15 -0.26
CA LYS A 17 4.09 9.42 0.21
C LYS A 17 4.28 8.72 1.55
N CYS A 18 5.30 7.88 1.63
CA CYS A 18 5.68 7.13 2.83
C CYS A 18 7.20 7.06 2.96
N ASN A 19 7.68 6.54 4.07
CA ASN A 19 9.09 6.24 4.29
C ASN A 19 9.35 4.74 4.09
N SER A 20 10.56 4.38 3.68
CA SER A 20 11.01 2.98 3.53
C SER A 20 10.82 2.17 4.82
N ASP A 21 10.98 2.84 5.95
CA ASP A 21 10.98 2.27 7.28
C ASP A 21 9.55 2.05 7.82
N ASP A 22 8.54 2.61 7.14
CA ASP A 22 7.14 2.44 7.50
C ASP A 22 6.71 1.00 7.25
N THR A 23 5.77 0.51 8.07
CA THR A 23 5.18 -0.81 7.88
C THR A 23 4.09 -0.78 6.80
N ILE A 24 3.80 -1.95 6.23
CA ILE A 24 2.63 -2.10 5.34
C ILE A 24 1.33 -1.71 6.07
N GLY A 25 1.23 -1.97 7.37
CA GLY A 25 0.10 -1.55 8.20
C GLY A 25 -0.06 -0.03 8.23
N ASP A 26 1.05 0.71 8.32
CA ASP A 26 1.02 2.18 8.29
C ASP A 26 0.70 2.71 6.90
N LEU A 27 1.23 2.09 5.84
CA LEU A 27 0.84 2.39 4.46
C LEU A 27 -0.67 2.20 4.26
N LYS A 28 -1.26 1.12 4.79
CA LYS A 28 -2.71 0.90 4.74
C LYS A 28 -3.50 1.99 5.45
N LYS A 29 -3.03 2.50 6.60
CA LYS A 29 -3.67 3.63 7.30
C LYS A 29 -3.63 4.91 6.48
N LEU A 30 -2.50 5.20 5.82
CA LEU A 30 -2.37 6.36 4.95
C LEU A 30 -3.32 6.27 3.74
N ILE A 31 -3.39 5.10 3.11
CA ILE A 31 -4.33 4.86 2.00
C ILE A 31 -5.77 5.00 2.50
N ALA A 32 -6.11 4.36 3.63
CA ALA A 32 -7.42 4.43 4.27
C ALA A 32 -7.87 5.87 4.54
N ALA A 33 -6.96 6.74 5.01
CA ALA A 33 -7.23 8.15 5.24
C ALA A 33 -7.59 8.90 3.94
N GLN A 34 -6.97 8.54 2.81
CA GLN A 34 -7.26 9.16 1.51
C GLN A 34 -8.49 8.57 0.81
N THR A 35 -8.76 7.28 0.97
CA THR A 35 -9.88 6.59 0.34
C THR A 35 -11.17 6.63 1.14
N GLY A 36 -11.10 6.96 2.44
CA GLY A 36 -12.24 6.92 3.36
C GLY A 36 -12.67 5.50 3.74
N THR A 37 -11.77 4.52 3.63
CA THR A 37 -12.04 3.10 3.97
C THR A 37 -11.35 2.70 5.26
N ARG A 38 -11.72 1.56 5.86
CA ARG A 38 -11.00 1.04 7.03
C ARG A 38 -9.69 0.36 6.59
N PRO A 39 -8.57 0.55 7.31
CA PRO A 39 -7.28 -0.06 6.95
C PRO A 39 -7.34 -1.61 7.00
N GLU A 40 -8.15 -2.18 7.89
CA GLU A 40 -8.37 -3.64 8.01
C GLU A 40 -8.96 -4.26 6.73
N LYS A 41 -9.73 -3.48 5.96
CA LYS A 41 -10.35 -3.92 4.72
C LYS A 41 -9.40 -3.81 3.53
N ILE A 42 -8.28 -3.12 3.67
CA ILE A 42 -7.35 -2.92 2.58
C ILE A 42 -6.37 -4.10 2.53
N VAL A 43 -6.32 -4.75 1.39
CA VAL A 43 -5.35 -5.80 1.09
C VAL A 43 -4.46 -5.31 -0.03
N LEU A 44 -3.17 -5.17 0.27
CA LEU A 44 -2.15 -4.82 -0.72
C LEU A 44 -1.52 -6.10 -1.27
N LYS A 45 -1.42 -6.18 -2.58
CA LYS A 45 -0.75 -7.28 -3.27
C LYS A 45 0.16 -6.78 -4.38
N LYS A 46 1.07 -7.65 -4.79
CA LYS A 46 1.84 -7.52 -6.01
C LYS A 46 1.96 -8.91 -6.62
N TRP A 47 1.28 -9.14 -7.74
CA TRP A 47 1.18 -10.45 -8.38
C TRP A 47 0.59 -11.51 -7.41
N TYR A 48 1.39 -12.52 -7.04
CA TYR A 48 0.99 -13.60 -6.14
C TYR A 48 1.29 -13.29 -4.66
N ASN A 49 2.04 -12.21 -4.37
CA ASN A 49 2.45 -11.87 -3.02
C ASN A 49 1.44 -10.94 -2.35
N THR A 50 0.97 -11.35 -1.18
CA THR A 50 0.15 -10.51 -0.29
C THR A 50 1.03 -9.95 0.81
N PHE A 51 1.04 -8.62 0.95
CA PHE A 51 1.89 -7.95 1.94
C PHE A 51 1.31 -8.09 3.35
N LYS A 52 2.19 -8.37 4.32
CA LYS A 52 1.84 -8.50 5.74
C LYS A 52 2.09 -7.20 6.49
N ASP A 53 1.19 -6.88 7.42
CA ASP A 53 1.12 -5.56 8.04
C ASP A 53 2.33 -5.19 8.92
N HIS A 54 3.04 -6.17 9.47
CA HIS A 54 4.16 -5.95 10.41
C HIS A 54 5.54 -5.87 9.72
N ILE A 55 5.59 -6.06 8.40
CA ILE A 55 6.85 -6.00 7.63
C ILE A 55 6.97 -4.61 7.03
N THR A 56 8.20 -4.10 6.97
CA THR A 56 8.50 -2.75 6.44
C THR A 56 8.43 -2.71 4.92
N LEU A 57 8.32 -1.51 4.36
CA LEU A 57 8.40 -1.32 2.91
C LEU A 57 9.79 -1.67 2.37
N GLU A 58 10.85 -1.40 3.14
CA GLU A 58 12.23 -1.75 2.82
C GLU A 58 12.44 -3.27 2.76
N ASP A 59 11.96 -4.03 3.76
CA ASP A 59 12.07 -5.50 3.79
C ASP A 59 11.36 -6.17 2.59
N TYR A 60 10.33 -5.50 2.06
CA TYR A 60 9.63 -5.93 0.85
C TYR A 60 10.23 -5.37 -0.45
N GLU A 61 11.35 -4.66 -0.36
CA GLU A 61 12.03 -4.00 -1.48
C GLU A 61 11.09 -3.09 -2.29
N ILE A 62 10.17 -2.39 -1.61
CA ILE A 62 9.27 -1.43 -2.25
C ILE A 62 10.04 -0.14 -2.52
N GLN A 63 10.25 0.11 -3.81
CA GLN A 63 10.98 1.28 -4.31
C GLN A 63 10.04 2.44 -4.65
N ASP A 64 10.64 3.61 -4.83
CA ASP A 64 9.97 4.81 -5.33
C ASP A 64 9.30 4.57 -6.70
N GLY A 65 8.05 5.00 -6.84
CA GLY A 65 7.24 4.82 -8.06
C GLY A 65 6.66 3.42 -8.26
N MET A 66 6.85 2.50 -7.31
CA MET A 66 6.34 1.13 -7.42
C MET A 66 4.81 1.10 -7.44
N ASN A 67 4.26 0.28 -8.33
CA ASN A 67 2.83 0.03 -8.42
C ASN A 67 2.45 -1.19 -7.56
N LEU A 68 1.51 -0.97 -6.65
CA LEU A 68 0.87 -1.99 -5.82
C LEU A 68 -0.58 -2.15 -6.24
N GLU A 69 -1.10 -3.37 -6.11
CA GLU A 69 -2.50 -3.68 -6.34
C GLU A 69 -3.26 -3.56 -5.04
N LEU A 70 -4.33 -2.78 -5.07
CA LEU A 70 -5.21 -2.54 -3.94
C LEU A 70 -6.50 -3.33 -4.11
N TYR A 71 -6.82 -4.12 -3.09
CA TYR A 71 -8.03 -4.89 -2.99
C TYR A 71 -8.78 -4.49 -1.72
N TYR A 72 -10.11 -4.59 -1.75
CA TYR A 72 -10.94 -4.49 -0.55
C TYR A 72 -11.46 -5.87 -0.17
N GLN A 73 -11.39 -6.17 1.12
CA GLN A 73 -11.99 -7.34 1.75
C GLN A 73 -13.02 -6.91 2.81
#